data_AF-A0A2R4C852-F1
#
_entry.id   AF-A0A2R4C852-F1
#
_cell.length_a   1.000
_cell.length_b   1.000
_cell.length_c   1.000
_cell.angle_alpha   90.00
_cell.angle_beta   90.00
_cell.angle_gamma   90.00
#
_symmetry.space_group_name_H-M   'P 1'
#
loop_
_entity.id
_entity.type
_entity.pdbx_description
1 polymer ?
#
loop_
_entity_poly.entity_id
_entity_poly.type
_entity_poly.pdbx_seq_one_letter_code
_entity_poly.pdbx_strand_id
1 'polypeptide(L)'
;MDGMNRHLQALAGAILLFLFCGAYGQALPAAVNTDPARAVVTLPEPANPALPSLILIGDSTVRNGNDDGQGQGPSGQWGWGRPIADYFDTARINVVNRAVGGLSSRTYLTSGHWQRTLAFVRRGDVVVMQFGHNDASPVNDDRRARGTLRGTGEESETIDNLLTGQRETVHTYGWYLRRFIADIRAHGATAIVCSPVPFKRWDADGKVKRAPVDYGGWAAQVARQEQVGFIDLNEAAAARYDALGRDAVLQLFPQVTPEETVHTNLAGARLNAEVVVAGLRALGVPALVEALNDKGRAIAPLEDARPVVAATAAPRRPANELPTLFLVGDSTVKSGGKDGMVGWGERIAPYFDPARVNVVNHAIGGRSSRTFYTEGRWARVLEQLRPGDAVLIQFGHNDGGRIGDPAMKGRASGAGTGAETFMDRKADGSVEQVHTFGWYMARYVADARAKGATVVLLSPVPHRDRWQRDRDFADFAAWGKEVAQQGGALFADLTLVVTEGYRAIGAAAVDGFFADARTHTNDAGAAFNARQVVLALQALPGKPFERWLNANP
;
A
#
# COMPACT_ATOMS: atom_id res chain seq x y z
N MET A 1 41.46 -51.29 -21.87
CA MET A 1 41.81 -50.09 -22.65
C MET A 1 40.76 -49.98 -23.72
N ASP A 2 39.67 -49.30 -23.37
CA ASP A 2 38.39 -49.35 -24.09
C ASP A 2 38.39 -48.45 -25.32
N GLY A 3 38.01 -49.05 -26.46
CA GLY A 3 36.76 -48.71 -27.14
C GLY A 3 36.66 -47.35 -27.81
N MET A 4 37.18 -47.27 -29.04
CA MET A 4 36.90 -46.20 -30.00
C MET A 4 35.89 -46.68 -31.07
N ASN A 5 35.04 -45.76 -31.54
CA ASN A 5 34.08 -45.84 -32.68
C ASN A 5 32.75 -46.56 -32.43
N ARG A 6 31.58 -45.92 -32.66
CA ARG A 6 31.10 -45.39 -33.96
C ARG A 6 29.90 -44.42 -33.82
N HIS A 7 29.91 -43.38 -34.66
CA HIS A 7 28.80 -42.81 -35.47
C HIS A 7 27.47 -42.39 -34.79
N LEU A 8 27.16 -41.09 -34.75
CA LEU A 8 26.49 -40.25 -35.78
C LEU A 8 24.94 -40.34 -35.73
N GLN A 9 24.33 -39.16 -35.56
CA GLN A 9 22.95 -38.74 -35.83
C GLN A 9 21.96 -38.64 -34.65
N ALA A 10 21.89 -37.44 -34.07
CA ALA A 10 20.65 -36.67 -33.78
C ALA A 10 21.07 -35.24 -33.36
N LEU A 11 21.32 -34.35 -34.32
CA LEU A 11 20.49 -33.18 -34.64
C LEU A 11 20.14 -32.25 -33.46
N ALA A 12 20.75 -31.07 -33.50
CA ALA A 12 20.21 -29.76 -33.15
C ALA A 12 19.58 -29.54 -31.76
N GLY A 13 20.34 -28.85 -30.89
CA GLY A 13 19.75 -28.10 -29.78
C GLY A 13 20.77 -27.67 -28.73
N ALA A 14 20.82 -26.37 -28.47
CA ALA A 14 21.49 -25.69 -27.34
C ALA A 14 22.97 -25.30 -27.50
N ILE A 15 23.25 -24.48 -28.52
CA ILE A 15 24.08 -23.28 -28.32
C ILE A 15 23.12 -22.10 -28.09
N LEU A 16 23.52 -21.17 -27.22
CA LEU A 16 22.93 -19.82 -27.01
C LEU A 16 21.67 -19.71 -26.10
N LEU A 17 21.86 -19.32 -24.83
CA LEU A 17 21.44 -18.03 -24.23
C LEU A 17 21.48 -18.11 -22.68
N PHE A 18 22.65 -17.84 -22.09
CA PHE A 18 22.69 -17.19 -20.77
C PHE A 18 22.71 -15.69 -21.02
N LEU A 19 21.54 -15.13 -21.34
CA LEU A 19 21.30 -13.70 -21.46
C LEU A 19 19.93 -13.44 -20.85
N PHE A 20 19.91 -12.97 -19.60
CA PHE A 20 19.10 -11.86 -19.10
C PHE A 20 19.34 -11.72 -17.59
N CYS A 21 20.60 -11.49 -17.23
CA CYS A 21 20.97 -10.74 -16.03
C CYS A 21 21.97 -9.66 -16.46
N GLY A 22 21.53 -8.86 -17.45
CA GLY A 22 22.13 -7.57 -17.69
C GLY A 22 21.70 -6.66 -16.56
N ALA A 23 22.49 -6.64 -15.49
CA ALA A 23 22.50 -5.50 -14.60
C ALA A 23 22.69 -4.26 -15.47
N TYR A 24 21.67 -3.41 -15.56
CA TYR A 24 21.84 -2.02 -16.01
C TYR A 24 22.61 -1.27 -14.92
N GLY A 25 23.87 -1.65 -14.72
CA GLY A 25 24.88 -0.78 -14.15
C GLY A 25 25.33 0.16 -15.25
N GLN A 26 24.47 1.10 -15.67
CA GLN A 26 24.99 2.30 -16.30
C GLN A 26 25.80 3.02 -15.22
N ALA A 27 27.13 3.02 -15.39
CA ALA A 27 27.98 3.94 -14.67
C ALA A 27 27.42 5.35 -14.88
N LEU A 28 26.96 5.98 -13.79
CA LEU A 28 26.46 7.34 -13.84
C LEU A 28 27.57 8.22 -14.43
N PRO A 29 27.25 9.13 -15.38
CA PRO A 29 28.21 10.15 -15.76
C PRO A 29 28.68 10.89 -14.49
N ALA A 30 29.97 11.21 -14.43
CA ALA A 30 30.56 11.98 -13.33
C ALA A 30 29.64 13.15 -13.00
N ALA A 31 29.28 13.31 -11.72
CA ALA A 31 28.30 14.27 -11.23
C ALA A 31 28.49 15.63 -11.93
N VAL A 32 27.63 15.90 -12.90
CA VAL A 32 27.65 17.17 -13.63
C VAL A 32 27.17 18.20 -12.62
N ASN A 33 28.01 19.20 -12.36
CA ASN A 33 27.76 20.28 -11.42
C ASN A 33 26.38 20.92 -11.67
N THR A 34 25.41 20.67 -10.78
CA THR A 34 24.02 21.13 -10.87
C THR A 34 23.81 22.45 -10.10
N ASP A 35 24.57 23.49 -10.40
CA ASP A 35 24.71 24.63 -9.47
C ASP A 35 23.36 25.30 -9.10
N PRO A 36 22.85 25.20 -7.85
CA PRO A 36 21.74 26.00 -7.35
C PRO A 36 22.24 27.36 -6.83
N ALA A 37 23.31 27.88 -7.47
CA ALA A 37 24.24 28.89 -6.97
C ALA A 37 24.70 28.64 -5.50
N ARG A 38 25.64 27.71 -5.34
CA ARG A 38 26.62 27.62 -4.24
C ARG A 38 26.13 27.32 -2.81
N ALA A 39 25.53 26.16 -2.59
CA ALA A 39 25.59 25.56 -1.27
C ALA A 39 26.21 24.16 -1.35
N VAL A 40 27.45 24.03 -0.88
CA VAL A 40 27.92 22.78 -0.26
C VAL A 40 27.04 22.62 1.00
N VAL A 41 25.81 22.15 0.82
CA VAL A 41 24.91 21.90 1.94
C VAL A 41 25.47 20.70 2.67
N THR A 42 26.06 20.93 3.84
CA THR A 42 26.47 19.84 4.72
C THR A 42 25.21 19.28 5.36
N LEU A 43 24.67 18.26 4.71
CA LEU A 43 23.49 17.55 5.19
C LEU A 43 23.91 16.55 6.28
N PRO A 44 23.06 16.32 7.30
CA PRO A 44 23.37 15.39 8.37
C PRO A 44 23.57 13.96 7.84
N GLU A 45 24.39 13.20 8.55
CA GLU A 45 24.57 11.76 8.42
C GLU A 45 24.10 11.08 9.72
N PRO A 46 23.91 9.75 9.76
CA PRO A 46 23.57 9.05 10.99
C PRO A 46 24.58 9.34 12.11
N ALA A 47 24.13 9.91 13.22
CA ALA A 47 24.99 10.28 14.34
C ALA A 47 25.53 9.06 15.09
N ASN A 48 24.74 7.98 15.17
CA ASN A 48 25.13 6.72 15.78
C ASN A 48 24.99 5.57 14.77
N PRO A 49 26.10 5.02 14.26
CA PRO A 49 26.08 3.91 13.32
C PRO A 49 25.65 2.58 13.97
N ALA A 50 25.31 2.51 15.27
CA ALA A 50 24.68 1.33 15.86
C ALA A 50 23.14 1.37 15.80
N LEU A 51 22.53 2.54 15.56
CA LEU A 51 21.07 2.71 15.59
C LEU A 51 20.45 2.70 14.18
N PRO A 52 19.21 2.19 14.00
CA PRO A 52 18.48 2.39 12.75
C PRO A 52 18.27 3.88 12.48
N SER A 53 18.05 4.24 11.22
CA SER A 53 17.83 5.64 10.80
C SER A 53 16.45 5.82 10.18
N LEU A 54 15.76 6.88 10.59
CA LEU A 54 14.70 7.53 9.82
C LEU A 54 15.36 8.58 8.92
N ILE A 55 15.42 8.30 7.63
CA ILE A 55 16.04 9.16 6.61
C ILE A 55 14.94 9.86 5.83
N LEU A 56 15.03 11.18 5.72
CA LEU A 56 14.05 11.99 4.97
C LEU A 56 14.71 12.54 3.71
N ILE A 57 14.10 12.29 2.54
CA ILE A 57 14.51 12.91 1.27
C ILE A 57 13.35 13.73 0.71
N GLY A 58 13.65 14.86 0.10
CA GLY A 58 12.62 15.75 -0.42
C GLY A 58 13.10 17.15 -0.74
N ASP A 59 12.14 18.07 -0.81
CA ASP A 59 12.32 19.46 -1.25
C ASP A 59 12.35 20.49 -0.09
N SER A 60 12.12 21.78 -0.41
CA SER A 60 12.09 22.89 0.56
C SER A 60 11.00 22.77 1.62
N THR A 61 9.96 21.97 1.38
CA THR A 61 8.88 21.72 2.36
C THR A 61 9.22 20.59 3.34
N VAL A 62 10.36 19.90 3.14
CA VAL A 62 10.87 18.86 4.04
C VAL A 62 12.13 19.31 4.79
N ARG A 63 12.97 20.18 4.20
CA ARG A 63 14.30 20.57 4.72
C ARG A 63 14.31 21.13 6.16
N ASN A 64 15.50 21.19 6.75
CA ASN A 64 15.71 21.58 8.14
C ASN A 64 15.50 23.08 8.48
N GLY A 65 15.36 23.99 7.52
CA GLY A 65 15.25 25.45 7.73
C GLY A 65 16.31 26.28 6.96
N ASN A 66 16.19 27.62 6.98
CA ASN A 66 16.94 28.59 6.15
C ASN A 66 18.39 28.87 6.62
N ASP A 67 19.37 28.08 6.23
CA ASP A 67 20.65 28.67 5.86
C ASP A 67 21.25 28.03 4.61
N ASP A 68 20.64 28.36 3.47
CA ASP A 68 21.35 28.43 2.19
C ASP A 68 22.39 29.59 2.18
N GLY A 69 22.93 30.02 3.33
CA GLY A 69 23.94 31.09 3.47
C GLY A 69 23.47 32.55 3.38
N GLN A 70 22.15 32.85 3.48
CA GLN A 70 21.62 34.20 3.15
C GLN A 70 21.03 35.04 4.30
N GLY A 71 21.18 34.63 5.56
CA GLY A 71 21.06 35.56 6.71
C GLY A 71 19.69 36.24 6.95
N GLN A 72 18.55 35.63 6.59
CA GLN A 72 17.21 36.22 6.88
C GLN A 72 16.39 35.40 7.90
N GLY A 73 16.79 35.54 9.16
CA GLY A 73 15.95 36.04 10.25
C GLY A 73 14.69 35.28 10.75
N PRO A 74 14.19 35.64 11.94
CA PRO A 74 13.38 34.80 12.85
C PRO A 74 11.95 34.42 12.42
N SER A 75 11.55 34.67 11.17
CA SER A 75 10.19 34.42 10.64
C SER A 75 10.15 33.39 9.48
N GLY A 76 11.24 32.62 9.33
CA GLY A 76 11.62 31.88 8.12
C GLY A 76 10.70 30.75 7.65
N GLN A 77 10.98 30.28 6.43
CA GLN A 77 10.38 29.10 5.81
C GLN A 77 10.98 27.82 6.41
N TRP A 78 10.13 26.90 6.86
CA TRP A 78 10.54 25.63 7.46
C TRP A 78 9.89 24.46 6.75
N GLY A 79 10.68 23.41 6.51
CA GLY A 79 10.16 22.12 6.12
C GLY A 79 9.78 21.27 7.33
N TRP A 80 8.79 20.39 7.17
CA TRP A 80 8.29 19.55 8.26
C TRP A 80 9.33 18.54 8.78
N GLY A 81 10.34 18.21 7.97
CA GLY A 81 11.43 17.34 8.40
C GLY A 81 12.32 17.96 9.49
N ARG A 82 12.26 19.28 9.74
CA ARG A 82 12.94 19.87 10.90
C ARG A 82 12.30 19.49 12.23
N PRO A 83 11.01 19.83 12.47
CA PRO A 83 10.36 19.55 13.74
C PRO A 83 10.06 18.06 13.95
N ILE A 84 10.12 17.21 12.90
CA ILE A 84 9.79 15.79 13.08
C ILE A 84 10.72 15.08 14.07
N ALA A 85 11.98 15.52 14.19
CA ALA A 85 12.94 14.97 15.16
C ALA A 85 12.46 15.10 16.61
N ASP A 86 11.61 16.09 16.92
CA ASP A 86 11.11 16.33 18.28
C ASP A 86 10.13 15.24 18.76
N TYR A 87 9.70 14.33 17.87
CA TYR A 87 8.78 13.23 18.18
C TYR A 87 9.45 11.87 18.35
N PHE A 88 10.78 11.80 18.20
CA PHE A 88 11.56 10.57 18.35
C PHE A 88 12.52 10.64 19.54
N ASP A 89 12.84 9.47 20.08
CA ASP A 89 13.90 9.24 21.05
C ASP A 89 15.21 8.98 20.30
N THR A 90 16.10 9.96 20.30
CA THR A 90 17.38 9.90 19.56
C THR A 90 18.38 8.92 20.15
N ALA A 91 18.13 8.36 21.35
CA ALA A 91 18.89 7.24 21.88
C ALA A 91 18.54 5.91 21.19
N ARG A 92 17.42 5.86 20.46
CA ARG A 92 16.88 4.65 19.82
C ARG A 92 16.90 4.69 18.30
N ILE A 93 16.93 5.88 17.71
CA ILE A 93 16.93 6.07 16.25
C ILE A 93 17.69 7.34 15.85
N ASN A 94 18.36 7.29 14.69
CA ASN A 94 18.84 8.50 14.03
C ASN A 94 17.70 9.15 13.26
N VAL A 95 17.52 10.47 13.36
CA VAL A 95 16.63 11.23 12.45
C VAL A 95 17.49 12.06 11.51
N VAL A 96 17.56 11.65 10.25
CA VAL A 96 18.51 12.17 9.25
C VAL A 96 17.76 12.84 8.11
N ASN A 97 17.60 14.16 8.19
CA ASN A 97 16.93 14.93 7.15
C ASN A 97 17.91 15.33 6.04
N ARG A 98 17.79 14.68 4.88
CA ARG A 98 18.60 14.86 3.66
C ARG A 98 17.87 15.66 2.58
N ALA A 99 16.72 16.26 2.89
CA ALA A 99 15.98 17.07 1.93
C ALA A 99 16.70 18.39 1.61
N VAL A 100 16.59 18.83 0.36
CA VAL A 100 17.28 20.02 -0.15
C VAL A 100 16.29 20.97 -0.80
N GLY A 101 16.37 22.24 -0.43
CA GLY A 101 15.53 23.28 -1.00
C GLY A 101 15.67 23.38 -2.52
N GLY A 102 14.54 23.56 -3.21
CA GLY A 102 14.54 23.80 -4.65
C GLY A 102 14.73 22.58 -5.56
N LEU A 103 15.06 21.40 -5.01
CA LEU A 103 15.22 20.18 -5.80
C LEU A 103 13.89 19.44 -6.03
N SER A 104 13.80 18.79 -7.19
CA SER A 104 12.77 17.84 -7.61
C SER A 104 13.29 16.40 -7.46
N SER A 105 12.44 15.39 -7.67
CA SER A 105 12.89 13.99 -7.68
C SER A 105 14.01 13.76 -8.71
N ARG A 106 13.88 14.33 -9.91
CA ARG A 106 14.93 14.35 -10.95
C ARG A 106 16.21 15.00 -10.46
N THR A 107 16.13 16.26 -10.03
CA THR A 107 17.36 17.01 -9.72
C THR A 107 18.02 16.54 -8.44
N TYR A 108 17.28 15.93 -7.51
CA TYR A 108 17.85 15.23 -6.35
C TYR A 108 18.69 14.01 -6.77
N LEU A 109 18.28 13.30 -7.83
CA LEU A 109 19.02 12.20 -8.42
C LEU A 109 20.23 12.70 -9.24
N THR A 110 20.02 13.62 -10.18
CA THR A 110 21.07 14.04 -11.14
C THR A 110 22.20 14.86 -10.49
N SER A 111 21.94 15.54 -9.38
CA SER A 111 22.94 16.27 -8.58
C SER A 111 23.77 15.40 -7.63
N GLY A 112 23.54 14.09 -7.62
CA GLY A 112 24.25 13.16 -6.76
C GLY A 112 23.80 13.15 -5.29
N HIS A 113 22.76 13.92 -4.92
CA HIS A 113 22.25 13.92 -3.54
C HIS A 113 21.68 12.56 -3.15
N TRP A 114 21.00 11.88 -4.08
CA TRP A 114 20.54 10.51 -3.86
C TRP A 114 21.69 9.54 -3.58
N GLN A 115 22.73 9.55 -4.41
CA GLN A 115 23.88 8.65 -4.28
C GLN A 115 24.61 8.87 -2.95
N ARG A 116 24.80 10.13 -2.54
CA ARG A 116 25.40 10.46 -1.23
C ARG A 116 24.54 9.97 -0.07
N THR A 117 23.21 10.03 -0.18
CA THR A 117 22.30 9.50 0.84
C THR A 117 22.31 7.97 0.84
N LEU A 118 22.20 7.34 -0.33
CA LEU A 118 22.18 5.89 -0.50
C LEU A 118 23.45 5.22 0.03
N ALA A 119 24.61 5.88 -0.07
CA ALA A 119 25.90 5.36 0.39
C ALA A 119 25.93 4.94 1.87
N PHE A 120 25.03 5.47 2.71
CA PHE A 120 24.91 5.07 4.12
C PHE A 120 23.56 4.45 4.47
N VAL A 121 22.65 4.26 3.50
CA VAL A 121 21.39 3.52 3.72
C VAL A 121 21.72 2.05 3.93
N ARG A 122 21.15 1.45 4.96
CA ARG A 122 21.40 0.05 5.31
C ARG A 122 20.14 -0.68 5.75
N ARG A 123 20.27 -2.00 5.87
CA ARG A 123 19.21 -2.88 6.34
C ARG A 123 18.64 -2.40 7.67
N GLY A 124 17.32 -2.25 7.74
CA GLY A 124 16.60 -1.80 8.93
C GLY A 124 16.36 -0.29 9.01
N ASP A 125 16.97 0.51 8.13
CA ASP A 125 16.63 1.92 8.00
C ASP A 125 15.24 2.10 7.35
N VAL A 126 14.66 3.27 7.55
CA VAL A 126 13.42 3.70 6.91
C VAL A 126 13.67 5.01 6.16
N VAL A 127 13.37 5.03 4.86
CA VAL A 127 13.51 6.20 4.02
C VAL A 127 12.12 6.73 3.65
N VAL A 128 11.80 7.94 4.10
CA VAL A 128 10.57 8.67 3.73
C VAL A 128 10.92 9.67 2.63
N MET A 129 10.25 9.55 1.49
CA MET A 129 10.45 10.42 0.33
C MET A 129 9.24 11.30 0.05
N GLN A 130 9.45 12.61 -0.06
CA GLN A 130 8.40 13.57 -0.44
C GLN A 130 8.91 14.56 -1.51
N PHE A 131 8.40 14.42 -2.73
CA PHE A 131 8.69 15.28 -3.88
C PHE A 131 7.39 15.68 -4.58
N GLY A 132 7.45 16.67 -5.48
CA GLY A 132 6.31 17.08 -6.31
C GLY A 132 6.26 18.58 -6.60
N HIS A 133 6.60 19.45 -5.63
CA HIS A 133 6.48 20.91 -5.84
C HIS A 133 7.39 21.42 -6.95
N ASN A 134 8.63 20.93 -6.96
CA ASN A 134 9.63 21.36 -7.93
C ASN A 134 9.56 20.54 -9.22
N ASP A 135 9.10 19.29 -9.14
CA ASP A 135 8.80 18.42 -10.28
C ASP A 135 7.75 19.04 -11.21
N ALA A 136 6.81 19.82 -10.66
CA ALA A 136 5.80 20.58 -11.41
C ALA A 136 6.36 21.76 -12.26
N SER A 137 7.66 22.05 -12.18
CA SER A 137 8.30 23.11 -12.99
C SER A 137 8.37 22.69 -14.48
N PRO A 138 8.67 23.61 -15.41
CA PRO A 138 9.00 23.25 -16.78
C PRO A 138 10.11 22.18 -16.85
N VAL A 139 9.96 21.24 -17.77
CA VAL A 139 10.92 20.15 -17.99
C VAL A 139 12.30 20.70 -18.39
N ASN A 140 12.32 21.76 -19.18
CA ASN A 140 13.53 22.42 -19.62
C ASN A 140 13.31 23.94 -19.60
N ASP A 141 14.17 24.65 -18.88
CA ASP A 141 14.22 26.11 -18.83
C ASP A 141 15.67 26.56 -18.51
N ASP A 142 15.98 27.83 -18.75
CA ASP A 142 17.32 28.41 -18.57
C ASP A 142 17.60 28.89 -17.13
N ARG A 143 16.70 28.60 -16.18
CA ARG A 143 16.80 29.12 -14.79
C ARG A 143 17.05 28.04 -13.75
N ARG A 144 16.32 26.92 -13.84
CA ARG A 144 16.27 25.86 -12.83
C ARG A 144 16.25 24.45 -13.44
N ALA A 145 15.69 24.28 -14.64
CA ALA A 145 15.66 23.03 -15.41
C ALA A 145 15.30 21.76 -14.60
N ARG A 146 14.30 21.86 -13.71
CA ARG A 146 14.04 20.86 -12.65
C ARG A 146 12.76 20.04 -12.82
N GLY A 147 11.94 20.35 -13.82
CA GLY A 147 10.68 19.63 -14.04
C GLY A 147 10.86 18.16 -14.38
N THR A 148 9.82 17.36 -14.12
CA THR A 148 9.72 15.97 -14.59
C THR A 148 8.62 15.85 -15.64
N LEU A 149 8.62 14.77 -16.42
CA LEU A 149 7.43 14.42 -17.19
C LEU A 149 6.30 14.06 -16.21
N ARG A 150 5.07 14.40 -16.59
CA ARG A 150 3.88 14.18 -15.76
C ARG A 150 3.49 12.70 -15.75
N GLY A 151 2.91 12.23 -14.65
CA GLY A 151 2.37 10.87 -14.53
C GLY A 151 3.33 9.85 -13.89
N THR A 152 2.97 8.58 -14.02
CA THR A 152 3.63 7.46 -13.34
C THR A 152 4.21 6.39 -14.27
N GLY A 153 3.99 6.52 -15.59
CA GLY A 153 4.45 5.58 -16.60
C GLY A 153 5.96 5.61 -16.86
N GLU A 154 6.41 4.92 -17.88
CA GLU A 154 7.83 4.78 -18.25
C GLU A 154 8.32 5.83 -19.26
N GLU A 155 7.49 6.82 -19.58
CA GLU A 155 7.80 7.83 -20.59
C GLU A 155 9.08 8.59 -20.26
N SER A 156 9.84 8.91 -21.31
CA SER A 156 11.08 9.67 -21.22
C SER A 156 11.25 10.60 -22.41
N GLU A 157 11.92 11.72 -22.20
CA GLU A 157 12.26 12.72 -23.22
C GLU A 157 13.74 13.06 -23.13
N THR A 158 14.44 13.13 -24.27
CA THR A 158 15.81 13.63 -24.29
C THR A 158 15.81 15.13 -24.58
N ILE A 159 16.44 15.91 -23.70
CA ILE A 159 16.55 17.36 -23.83
C ILE A 159 18.01 17.77 -23.94
N ASP A 160 18.23 18.92 -24.57
CA ASP A 160 19.46 19.70 -24.37
C ASP A 160 19.15 20.70 -23.24
N ASN A 161 19.67 20.43 -22.04
CA ASN A 161 19.35 21.20 -20.84
C ASN A 161 19.84 22.65 -21.01
N LEU A 162 18.91 23.60 -21.00
CA LEU A 162 19.20 25.02 -21.26
C LEU A 162 20.05 25.66 -20.14
N LEU A 163 20.00 25.13 -18.93
CA LEU A 163 20.79 25.61 -17.79
C LEU A 163 22.22 25.04 -17.79
N THR A 164 22.39 23.75 -18.07
CA THR A 164 23.71 23.08 -17.99
C THR A 164 24.43 22.96 -19.33
N GLY A 165 23.72 23.15 -20.44
CA GLY A 165 24.21 22.89 -21.80
C GLY A 165 24.44 21.41 -22.09
N GLN A 166 24.08 20.50 -21.18
CA GLN A 166 24.29 19.07 -21.34
C GLN A 166 23.05 18.37 -21.88
N ARG A 167 23.26 17.33 -22.69
CA ARG A 167 22.18 16.45 -23.10
C ARG A 167 21.82 15.50 -21.97
N GLU A 168 20.54 15.40 -21.62
CA GLU A 168 20.06 14.45 -20.61
C GLU A 168 18.70 13.84 -20.98
N THR A 169 18.38 12.70 -20.38
CA THR A 169 17.08 12.02 -20.52
C THR A 169 16.25 12.26 -19.26
N VAL A 170 15.06 12.81 -19.45
CA VAL A 170 14.10 13.15 -18.40
C VAL A 170 12.97 12.13 -18.39
N HIS A 171 12.72 11.51 -17.23
CA HIS A 171 11.62 10.56 -17.05
C HIS A 171 10.39 11.17 -16.38
N THR A 172 9.32 10.36 -16.25
CA THR A 172 8.15 10.72 -15.44
C THR A 172 8.47 10.82 -13.95
N TYR A 173 7.65 11.57 -13.22
CA TYR A 173 7.69 11.62 -11.75
C TYR A 173 7.68 10.22 -11.12
N GLY A 174 6.79 9.33 -11.59
CA GLY A 174 6.70 7.99 -11.02
C GLY A 174 7.93 7.11 -11.30
N TRP A 175 8.59 7.30 -12.44
CA TRP A 175 9.86 6.62 -12.72
C TRP A 175 10.92 6.93 -11.66
N TYR A 176 11.10 8.22 -11.30
CA TYR A 176 12.09 8.61 -10.29
C TYR A 176 11.76 8.05 -8.91
N LEU A 177 10.49 8.08 -8.50
CA LEU A 177 10.07 7.47 -7.25
C LEU A 177 10.33 5.95 -7.23
N ARG A 178 9.99 5.24 -8.31
CA ARG A 178 10.29 3.80 -8.46
C ARG A 178 11.78 3.51 -8.40
N ARG A 179 12.61 4.37 -8.99
CA ARG A 179 14.07 4.27 -8.89
C ARG A 179 14.55 4.34 -7.44
N PHE A 180 14.10 5.33 -6.67
CA PHE A 180 14.45 5.44 -5.25
C PHE A 180 13.99 4.21 -4.47
N ILE A 181 12.74 3.76 -4.68
CA ILE A 181 12.19 2.59 -4.01
C ILE A 181 13.02 1.33 -4.29
N ALA A 182 13.39 1.10 -5.55
CA ALA A 182 14.22 -0.04 -5.95
C ALA A 182 15.60 0.00 -5.27
N ASP A 183 16.25 1.15 -5.27
CA ASP A 183 17.55 1.35 -4.62
C ASP A 183 17.46 1.12 -3.09
N ILE A 184 16.43 1.65 -2.41
CA ILE A 184 16.19 1.46 -0.98
C ILE A 184 16.02 -0.03 -0.64
N ARG A 185 15.21 -0.74 -1.44
CA ARG A 185 14.97 -2.19 -1.28
C ARG A 185 16.23 -3.01 -1.46
N ALA A 186 17.05 -2.65 -2.44
CA ALA A 186 18.33 -3.32 -2.68
C ALA A 186 19.28 -3.23 -1.46
N HIS A 187 19.14 -2.19 -0.63
CA HIS A 187 19.90 -2.02 0.61
C HIS A 187 19.20 -2.62 1.85
N GLY A 188 18.07 -3.31 1.67
CA GLY A 188 17.31 -3.93 2.75
C GLY A 188 16.59 -2.95 3.67
N ALA A 189 16.43 -1.70 3.24
CA ALA A 189 15.72 -0.65 3.97
C ALA A 189 14.24 -0.58 3.58
N THR A 190 13.43 0.10 4.40
CA THR A 190 11.99 0.29 4.17
C THR A 190 11.76 1.61 3.44
N ALA A 191 11.15 1.56 2.26
CA ALA A 191 10.71 2.77 1.55
C ALA A 191 9.31 3.19 1.98
N ILE A 192 9.11 4.50 2.17
CA ILE A 192 7.80 5.13 2.40
C ILE A 192 7.69 6.33 1.46
N VAL A 193 6.62 6.38 0.67
CA VAL A 193 6.26 7.53 -0.16
C VAL A 193 5.32 8.44 0.62
N CYS A 194 5.58 9.74 0.60
CA CYS A 194 4.76 10.76 1.24
C CYS A 194 4.30 11.76 0.19
N SER A 195 2.99 12.02 0.07
CA SER A 195 2.49 13.01 -0.88
C SER A 195 2.95 14.43 -0.48
N PRO A 196 3.15 15.37 -1.45
CA PRO A 196 3.55 16.73 -1.13
C PRO A 196 2.51 17.44 -0.26
N VAL A 197 2.97 18.34 0.63
CA VAL A 197 2.08 19.22 1.40
C VAL A 197 1.09 19.96 0.48
N PRO A 198 -0.15 20.24 0.93
CA PRO A 198 -1.10 21.00 0.12
C PRO A 198 -0.66 22.48 0.06
N PHE A 199 -0.92 23.11 -1.09
CA PHE A 199 -0.72 24.55 -1.24
C PHE A 199 -1.71 25.34 -0.38
N LYS A 200 -1.33 26.56 0.02
CA LYS A 200 -2.20 27.60 0.60
C LYS A 200 -3.17 28.15 -0.44
N ARG A 201 -4.05 27.29 -0.96
CA ARG A 201 -5.03 27.59 -2.01
C ARG A 201 -6.34 26.91 -1.68
N TRP A 202 -7.43 27.59 -2.01
CA TRP A 202 -8.78 27.10 -1.76
C TRP A 202 -9.52 26.91 -3.09
N ASP A 203 -10.42 25.94 -3.13
CA ASP A 203 -11.36 25.74 -4.22
C ASP A 203 -12.59 26.66 -4.11
N ALA A 204 -13.54 26.48 -5.02
CA ALA A 204 -14.76 27.29 -5.07
C ALA A 204 -15.65 27.13 -3.84
N ASP A 205 -15.54 25.99 -3.13
CA ASP A 205 -16.30 25.69 -1.91
C ASP A 205 -15.57 26.19 -0.64
N GLY A 206 -14.44 26.88 -0.81
CA GLY A 206 -13.63 27.40 0.28
C GLY A 206 -12.86 26.32 1.05
N LYS A 207 -12.65 25.14 0.44
CA LYS A 207 -11.83 24.05 1.01
C LYS A 207 -10.42 24.10 0.44
N VAL A 208 -9.43 23.66 1.22
CA VAL A 208 -8.04 23.59 0.75
C VAL A 208 -7.95 22.65 -0.45
N LYS A 209 -7.37 23.15 -1.54
CA LYS A 209 -7.28 22.39 -2.78
C LYS A 209 -6.34 21.20 -2.61
N ARG A 210 -6.89 20.00 -2.73
CA ARG A 210 -6.10 18.75 -2.78
C ARG A 210 -5.57 18.48 -4.17
N ALA A 211 -4.56 17.62 -4.25
CA ALA A 211 -3.93 17.18 -5.49
C ALA A 211 -4.12 15.66 -5.76
N PRO A 212 -5.36 15.11 -5.71
CA PRO A 212 -5.59 13.68 -5.84
C PRO A 212 -5.36 13.16 -7.27
N VAL A 213 -5.23 14.07 -8.24
CA VAL A 213 -5.08 13.79 -9.68
C VAL A 213 -3.76 14.27 -10.27
N ASP A 214 -2.83 14.68 -9.40
CA ASP A 214 -1.54 15.25 -9.76
C ASP A 214 -0.44 14.61 -8.90
N TYR A 215 0.70 15.26 -8.65
CA TYR A 215 1.80 14.75 -7.83
C TYR A 215 1.39 14.05 -6.51
N GLY A 216 0.32 14.50 -5.83
CA GLY A 216 -0.23 13.79 -4.66
C GLY A 216 -0.84 12.43 -5.00
N GLY A 217 -1.69 12.38 -6.03
CA GLY A 217 -2.28 11.16 -6.57
C GLY A 217 -1.25 10.21 -7.20
N TRP A 218 -0.27 10.75 -7.94
CA TRP A 218 0.80 9.96 -8.55
C TRP A 218 1.74 9.36 -7.50
N ALA A 219 2.05 10.08 -6.42
CA ALA A 219 2.78 9.53 -5.28
C ALA A 219 2.02 8.34 -4.66
N ALA A 220 0.70 8.49 -4.46
CA ALA A 220 -0.16 7.41 -3.97
C ALA A 220 -0.19 6.22 -4.94
N GLN A 221 -0.26 6.48 -6.24
CA GLN A 221 -0.29 5.45 -7.28
C GLN A 221 1.02 4.67 -7.33
N VAL A 222 2.18 5.33 -7.29
CA VAL A 222 3.49 4.66 -7.24
C VAL A 222 3.60 3.83 -5.97
N ALA A 223 3.20 4.37 -4.83
CA ALA A 223 3.22 3.62 -3.58
C ALA A 223 2.40 2.33 -3.69
N ARG A 224 1.20 2.39 -4.30
CA ARG A 224 0.34 1.21 -4.59
C ARG A 224 1.04 0.22 -5.51
N GLN A 225 1.53 0.68 -6.66
CA GLN A 225 2.19 -0.16 -7.67
C GLN A 225 3.41 -0.88 -7.09
N GLU A 226 4.20 -0.14 -6.32
CA GLU A 226 5.40 -0.66 -5.69
C GLU A 226 5.12 -1.37 -4.36
N GLN A 227 3.90 -1.35 -3.83
CA GLN A 227 3.55 -1.99 -2.54
C GLN A 227 4.39 -1.49 -1.35
N VAL A 228 4.72 -0.20 -1.32
CA VAL A 228 5.47 0.46 -0.24
C VAL A 228 4.55 1.30 0.65
N GLY A 229 5.06 1.78 1.79
CA GLY A 229 4.24 2.58 2.69
C GLY A 229 3.84 3.90 2.03
N PHE A 230 2.61 4.35 2.26
CA PHE A 230 2.14 5.65 1.79
C PHE A 230 1.63 6.51 2.94
N ILE A 231 2.02 7.77 2.95
CA ILE A 231 1.45 8.81 3.82
C ILE A 231 0.80 9.86 2.92
N ASP A 232 -0.52 9.96 2.96
CA ASP A 232 -1.26 10.98 2.23
C ASP A 232 -1.24 12.34 2.96
N LEU A 233 -0.05 12.92 3.10
CA LEU A 233 0.16 14.21 3.76
C LEU A 233 -0.64 15.33 3.05
N ASN A 234 -0.83 15.26 1.73
CA ASN A 234 -1.64 16.22 0.99
C ASN A 234 -3.08 16.27 1.49
N GLU A 235 -3.77 15.12 1.54
CA GLU A 235 -5.15 15.04 2.01
C GLU A 235 -5.24 15.33 3.51
N ALA A 236 -4.39 14.68 4.31
CA ALA A 236 -4.48 14.76 5.77
C ALA A 236 -4.16 16.17 6.31
N ALA A 237 -3.19 16.86 5.73
CA ALA A 237 -2.92 18.26 6.10
C ALA A 237 -4.04 19.19 5.59
N ALA A 238 -4.57 18.96 4.39
CA ALA A 238 -5.70 19.75 3.87
C ALA A 238 -6.94 19.61 4.75
N ALA A 239 -7.23 18.40 5.25
CA ALA A 239 -8.32 18.16 6.19
C ALA A 239 -8.11 18.90 7.53
N ARG A 240 -6.88 18.91 8.06
CA ARG A 240 -6.56 19.72 9.25
C ARG A 240 -6.71 21.21 8.98
N TYR A 241 -6.26 21.70 7.83
CA TYR A 241 -6.42 23.10 7.45
C TYR A 241 -7.89 23.50 7.29
N ASP A 242 -8.73 22.64 6.70
CA ASP A 242 -10.17 22.89 6.61
C ASP A 242 -10.84 22.96 7.99
N ALA A 243 -10.41 22.12 8.93
CA ALA A 243 -10.92 22.14 10.30
C ALA A 243 -10.50 23.41 11.07
N LEU A 244 -9.29 23.92 10.82
CA LEU A 244 -8.80 25.17 11.41
C LEU A 244 -9.49 26.41 10.83
N GLY A 245 -9.89 26.35 9.56
CA GLY A 245 -10.44 27.48 8.84
C GLY A 245 -9.36 28.42 8.27
N ARG A 246 -9.77 29.23 7.31
CA ARG A 246 -8.88 30.01 6.43
C ARG A 246 -7.92 30.93 7.20
N ASP A 247 -8.41 31.71 8.15
CA ASP A 247 -7.59 32.72 8.85
C ASP A 247 -6.50 32.08 9.71
N ALA A 248 -6.83 30.99 10.40
CA ALA A 248 -5.85 30.22 11.17
C ALA A 248 -4.80 29.59 10.25
N VAL A 249 -5.19 29.08 9.08
CA VAL A 249 -4.25 28.54 8.08
C VAL A 249 -3.31 29.62 7.55
N LEU A 250 -3.78 30.86 7.33
CA LEU A 250 -2.91 31.95 6.90
C LEU A 250 -1.77 32.21 7.90
N GLN A 251 -2.00 32.00 9.21
CA GLN A 251 -0.99 32.15 10.26
C GLN A 251 0.07 31.02 10.28
N LEU A 252 -0.13 29.94 9.52
CA LEU A 252 0.84 28.84 9.39
C LEU A 252 1.90 29.09 8.29
N PHE A 253 1.84 30.25 7.63
CA PHE A 253 2.77 30.67 6.59
C PHE A 253 3.54 31.94 7.02
N PRO A 254 4.66 32.27 6.36
CA PRO A 254 5.39 33.51 6.63
C PRO A 254 4.49 34.74 6.41
N GLN A 255 4.34 35.58 7.44
CA GLN A 255 3.52 36.79 7.35
C GLN A 255 4.22 37.92 6.59
N VAL A 256 5.55 37.85 6.46
CA VAL A 256 6.37 38.80 5.70
C VAL A 256 6.25 38.65 4.18
N THR A 257 5.64 37.55 3.73
CA THR A 257 5.41 37.24 2.30
C THR A 257 3.97 36.73 2.16
N PRO A 258 2.95 37.60 2.24
CA PRO A 258 1.54 37.19 2.26
C PRO A 258 1.11 36.34 1.05
N GLU A 259 1.78 36.52 -0.08
CA GLU A 259 1.61 35.78 -1.33
C GLU A 259 2.24 34.37 -1.34
N GLU A 260 3.01 33.99 -0.31
CA GLU A 260 3.60 32.65 -0.19
C GLU A 260 2.50 31.59 -0.17
N THR A 261 2.60 30.59 -1.05
CA THR A 261 1.58 29.54 -1.18
C THR A 261 2.07 28.12 -0.90
N VAL A 262 3.37 27.94 -0.70
CA VAL A 262 4.03 26.63 -0.58
C VAL A 262 4.70 26.48 0.77
N HIS A 263 5.53 27.45 1.15
CA HIS A 263 6.42 27.30 2.29
C HIS A 263 5.74 27.72 3.60
N THR A 264 5.65 26.78 4.54
CA THR A 264 5.15 27.04 5.89
C THR A 264 6.18 27.76 6.77
N ASN A 265 5.71 28.46 7.79
CA ASN A 265 6.57 28.84 8.92
C ASN A 265 6.77 27.63 9.86
N LEU A 266 7.46 27.81 11.00
CA LEU A 266 7.73 26.69 11.91
C LEU A 266 6.45 26.06 12.49
N ALA A 267 5.39 26.83 12.72
CA ALA A 267 4.12 26.30 13.23
C ALA A 267 3.42 25.44 12.17
N GLY A 268 3.38 25.88 10.92
CA GLY A 268 2.86 25.06 9.81
C GLY A 268 3.71 23.81 9.55
N ALA A 269 5.04 23.93 9.63
CA ALA A 269 5.95 22.79 9.53
C ALA A 269 5.72 21.76 10.64
N ARG A 270 5.45 22.21 11.87
CA ARG A 270 5.09 21.33 13.01
C ARG A 270 3.78 20.60 12.75
N LEU A 271 2.74 21.29 12.27
CA LEU A 271 1.47 20.65 11.94
C LEU A 271 1.66 19.55 10.88
N ASN A 272 2.40 19.85 9.81
CA ASN A 272 2.71 18.86 8.77
C ASN A 272 3.54 17.69 9.33
N ALA A 273 4.49 17.94 10.23
CA ALA A 273 5.28 16.88 10.87
C ALA A 273 4.40 15.97 11.73
N GLU A 274 3.43 16.51 12.47
CA GLU A 274 2.47 15.71 13.23
C GLU A 274 1.59 14.83 12.32
N VAL A 275 1.20 15.33 11.15
CA VAL A 275 0.49 14.53 10.15
C VAL A 275 1.37 13.37 9.66
N VAL A 276 2.66 13.64 9.38
CA VAL A 276 3.59 12.59 9.01
C VAL A 276 3.78 11.58 10.14
N VAL A 277 3.94 12.01 11.40
CA VAL A 277 4.03 11.10 12.56
C VAL A 277 2.76 10.26 12.72
N ALA A 278 1.58 10.85 12.55
CA ALA A 278 0.31 10.11 12.53
C ALA A 278 0.30 9.04 11.42
N GLY A 279 0.80 9.39 10.24
CA GLY A 279 0.99 8.47 9.12
C GLY A 279 1.99 7.35 9.42
N LEU A 280 3.14 7.66 10.01
CA LEU A 280 4.15 6.66 10.41
C LEU A 280 3.60 5.71 11.49
N ARG A 281 2.78 6.21 12.42
CA ARG A 281 2.07 5.38 13.40
C ARG A 281 1.03 4.47 12.75
N ALA A 282 0.27 4.96 11.78
CA ALA A 282 -0.70 4.14 11.03
C ALA A 282 0.01 3.08 10.17
N LEU A 283 1.15 3.45 9.59
CA LEU A 283 2.09 2.54 8.92
C LEU A 283 2.92 1.71 9.89
N GLY A 284 2.74 1.80 11.21
CA GLY A 284 3.14 0.84 12.25
C GLY A 284 4.55 0.25 12.20
N VAL A 285 5.52 0.90 11.53
CA VAL A 285 6.85 0.31 11.27
C VAL A 285 7.56 0.13 12.61
N PRO A 286 7.91 -1.11 13.03
CA PRO A 286 8.37 -1.36 14.40
C PRO A 286 9.52 -0.44 14.82
N ALA A 287 10.55 -0.29 13.98
CA ALA A 287 11.70 0.57 14.24
C ALA A 287 11.32 2.05 14.48
N LEU A 288 10.24 2.54 13.86
CA LEU A 288 9.76 3.90 14.05
C LEU A 288 8.85 4.02 15.26
N VAL A 289 7.87 3.11 15.40
CA VAL A 289 6.88 3.16 16.49
C VAL A 289 7.55 2.99 17.85
N GLU A 290 8.51 2.07 17.94
CA GLU A 290 9.27 1.84 19.17
C GLU A 290 10.17 3.02 19.54
N ALA A 291 10.64 3.78 18.55
CA ALA A 291 11.51 4.93 18.76
C ALA A 291 10.74 6.26 18.98
N LEU A 292 9.41 6.28 18.95
CA LEU A 292 8.64 7.49 19.29
C LEU A 292 8.84 7.84 20.76
N ASN A 293 9.05 9.13 21.06
CA ASN A 293 9.02 9.64 22.44
C ASN A 293 7.57 9.90 22.90
N ASP A 294 7.38 10.46 24.10
CA ASP A 294 6.03 10.74 24.64
C ASP A 294 5.17 11.63 23.74
N LYS A 295 5.78 12.65 23.10
CA LYS A 295 5.06 13.53 22.16
C LYS A 295 4.61 12.75 20.93
N GLY A 296 5.50 11.94 20.36
CA GLY A 296 5.18 11.10 19.21
C GLY A 296 4.08 10.07 19.51
N ARG A 297 4.12 9.44 20.70
CA ARG A 297 3.11 8.48 21.15
C ARG A 297 1.73 9.10 21.41
N ALA A 298 1.68 10.38 21.75
CA ALA A 298 0.43 11.11 21.98
C ALA A 298 -0.36 11.42 20.69
N ILE A 299 0.29 11.47 19.52
CA ILE A 299 -0.35 11.81 18.24
C ILE A 299 -1.12 10.60 17.71
N ALA A 300 -2.45 10.65 17.62
CA ALA A 300 -3.25 9.52 17.12
C ALA A 300 -2.83 9.05 15.70
N PRO A 301 -2.86 7.73 15.40
CA PRO A 301 -2.61 7.22 14.06
C PRO A 301 -3.60 7.81 13.03
N LEU A 302 -3.13 8.06 11.81
CA LEU A 302 -3.97 8.57 10.72
C LEU A 302 -5.01 7.52 10.29
N GLU A 303 -6.28 7.92 10.13
CA GLU A 303 -7.29 7.09 9.46
C GLU A 303 -7.25 7.37 7.94
N ASP A 304 -6.73 6.41 7.15
CA ASP A 304 -6.69 6.53 5.68
C ASP A 304 -7.81 5.69 5.02
N ALA A 305 -8.61 6.34 4.17
CA ALA A 305 -9.69 5.72 3.40
C ALA A 305 -9.20 4.93 2.17
N ARG A 306 -7.92 5.00 1.80
CA ARG A 306 -7.30 4.33 0.63
C ARG A 306 -5.89 3.82 0.98
N PRO A 307 -5.73 2.95 1.98
CA PRO A 307 -4.41 2.64 2.49
C PRO A 307 -3.61 1.81 1.48
N VAL A 308 -2.46 2.34 1.08
CA VAL A 308 -1.34 1.49 0.68
C VAL A 308 -0.67 1.04 1.96
N VAL A 309 -1.19 -0.04 2.54
CA VAL A 309 -0.55 -0.64 3.70
C VAL A 309 0.78 -1.20 3.21
N ALA A 310 1.90 -0.66 3.67
CA ALA A 310 3.08 -1.49 3.90
C ALA A 310 3.05 -2.01 5.33
N ALA A 311 3.03 -3.33 5.43
CA ALA A 311 3.71 -4.16 6.43
C ALA A 311 3.32 -4.06 7.92
N THR A 312 2.31 -3.29 8.33
CA THR A 312 2.02 -3.15 9.76
C THR A 312 0.51 -2.97 9.99
N ALA A 313 -0.16 -3.68 10.88
CA ALA A 313 0.04 -5.05 11.32
C ALA A 313 -0.71 -5.99 10.35
N ALA A 314 -0.07 -6.38 9.23
CA ALA A 314 -0.57 -7.57 8.55
C ALA A 314 -0.46 -8.73 9.57
N PRO A 315 -1.53 -9.51 9.80
CA PRO A 315 -1.45 -10.68 10.66
C PRO A 315 -0.25 -11.53 10.23
N ARG A 316 0.58 -11.90 11.21
CA ARG A 316 1.73 -12.76 10.95
C ARG A 316 1.38 -14.16 11.41
N ARG A 317 1.84 -15.16 10.66
CA ARG A 317 1.87 -16.53 11.14
C ARG A 317 2.65 -16.57 12.46
N PRO A 318 2.18 -17.31 13.47
CA PRO A 318 2.96 -17.57 14.66
C PRO A 318 4.30 -18.24 14.32
N ALA A 319 5.34 -17.97 15.11
CA ALA A 319 6.69 -18.52 14.92
C ALA A 319 6.82 -20.00 15.35
N ASN A 320 5.76 -20.79 15.22
CA ASN A 320 5.73 -22.21 15.57
C ASN A 320 5.69 -23.09 14.29
N GLU A 321 5.84 -24.39 14.48
CA GLU A 321 5.83 -25.40 13.41
C GLU A 321 4.42 -25.86 13.02
N LEU A 322 3.38 -25.37 13.70
CA LEU A 322 2.01 -25.77 13.37
C LEU A 322 1.62 -25.28 11.96
N PRO A 323 0.79 -26.04 11.22
CA PRO A 323 0.16 -25.53 10.03
C PRO A 323 -0.73 -24.34 10.39
N THR A 324 -0.97 -23.47 9.41
CA THR A 324 -1.80 -22.28 9.57
C THR A 324 -2.99 -22.32 8.61
N LEU A 325 -4.17 -22.05 9.17
CA LEU A 325 -5.38 -21.72 8.44
C LEU A 325 -5.43 -20.19 8.23
N PHE A 326 -5.22 -19.75 7.00
CA PHE A 326 -5.34 -18.35 6.61
C PHE A 326 -6.77 -18.05 6.15
N LEU A 327 -7.34 -16.94 6.63
CA LEU A 327 -8.63 -16.44 6.18
C LEU A 327 -8.42 -15.20 5.31
N VAL A 328 -8.99 -15.19 4.12
CA VAL A 328 -8.90 -14.10 3.15
C VAL A 328 -10.30 -13.68 2.75
N GLY A 329 -10.58 -12.38 2.81
CA GLY A 329 -11.88 -11.86 2.43
C GLY A 329 -12.09 -10.39 2.79
N ASP A 330 -13.36 -10.01 2.89
CA ASP A 330 -13.82 -8.65 3.08
C ASP A 330 -14.32 -8.35 4.50
N SER A 331 -15.22 -7.38 4.66
CA SER A 331 -15.77 -6.97 5.96
C SER A 331 -16.63 -8.04 6.62
N THR A 332 -17.18 -9.01 5.87
CA THR A 332 -17.96 -10.11 6.44
C THR A 332 -17.08 -11.22 7.03
N VAL A 333 -15.77 -11.17 6.75
CA VAL A 333 -14.76 -12.12 7.25
C VAL A 333 -13.83 -11.48 8.28
N LYS A 334 -13.54 -10.18 8.18
CA LYS A 334 -12.51 -9.46 8.96
C LYS A 334 -12.63 -9.63 10.48
N SER A 335 -11.48 -9.50 11.15
CA SER A 335 -11.40 -9.27 12.60
C SER A 335 -11.36 -7.77 12.93
N GLY A 336 -11.64 -7.43 14.20
CA GLY A 336 -11.56 -6.06 14.73
C GLY A 336 -12.77 -5.23 14.35
N GLY A 337 -13.98 -5.80 14.49
CA GLY A 337 -15.23 -5.11 14.20
C GLY A 337 -15.32 -3.72 14.86
N LYS A 338 -15.63 -2.69 14.08
CA LYS A 338 -16.00 -1.34 14.55
C LYS A 338 -17.52 -1.21 14.48
N ASP A 339 -18.12 -0.40 15.35
CA ASP A 339 -19.56 -0.09 15.33
C ASP A 339 -20.47 -1.33 15.38
N GLY A 340 -20.02 -2.37 16.10
CA GLY A 340 -20.73 -3.63 16.23
C GLY A 340 -20.67 -4.54 14.99
N MET A 341 -20.00 -4.14 13.90
CA MET A 341 -19.88 -4.94 12.67
C MET A 341 -18.78 -5.99 12.78
N VAL A 342 -19.14 -7.25 13.03
CA VAL A 342 -18.21 -8.36 13.25
C VAL A 342 -18.27 -9.33 12.07
N GLY A 343 -17.12 -9.73 11.55
CA GLY A 343 -17.01 -10.76 10.52
C GLY A 343 -16.91 -12.17 11.12
N TRP A 344 -17.39 -13.19 10.40
CA TRP A 344 -17.37 -14.57 10.89
C TRP A 344 -15.96 -15.10 11.15
N GLY A 345 -14.95 -14.60 10.42
CA GLY A 345 -13.57 -15.00 10.61
C GLY A 345 -13.02 -14.60 11.99
N GLU A 346 -13.61 -13.61 12.65
CA GLU A 346 -13.29 -13.25 14.03
C GLU A 346 -13.81 -14.27 15.06
N ARG A 347 -14.80 -15.08 14.69
CA ARG A 347 -15.47 -16.04 15.59
C ARG A 347 -15.17 -17.50 15.27
N ILE A 348 -14.30 -17.77 14.29
CA ILE A 348 -14.06 -19.14 13.83
C ILE A 348 -12.95 -19.86 14.61
N ALA A 349 -12.02 -19.15 15.23
CA ALA A 349 -10.87 -19.76 15.91
C ALA A 349 -11.23 -20.79 17.00
N PRO A 350 -12.28 -20.60 17.83
CA PRO A 350 -12.65 -21.58 18.88
C PRO A 350 -13.07 -22.97 18.37
N TYR A 351 -13.40 -23.12 17.09
CA TYR A 351 -13.76 -24.42 16.51
C TYR A 351 -12.53 -25.28 16.14
N PHE A 352 -11.34 -24.70 16.19
CA PHE A 352 -10.09 -25.36 15.88
C PHE A 352 -9.29 -25.66 17.14
N ASP A 353 -8.58 -26.80 17.16
CA ASP A 353 -7.68 -27.19 18.23
C ASP A 353 -6.38 -26.37 18.12
N PRO A 354 -6.09 -25.45 19.07
CA PRO A 354 -4.91 -24.60 19.01
C PRO A 354 -3.60 -25.38 19.16
N ALA A 355 -3.65 -26.64 19.61
CA ALA A 355 -2.47 -27.52 19.62
C ALA A 355 -2.15 -28.11 18.24
N ARG A 356 -3.04 -27.96 17.25
CA ARG A 356 -2.92 -28.59 15.92
C ARG A 356 -2.83 -27.62 14.76
N VAL A 357 -3.38 -26.41 14.91
CA VAL A 357 -3.40 -25.41 13.84
C VAL A 357 -3.43 -23.99 14.39
N ASN A 358 -2.78 -23.06 13.69
CA ASN A 358 -2.96 -21.63 13.91
C ASN A 358 -4.10 -21.08 13.04
N VAL A 359 -4.87 -20.10 13.52
CA VAL A 359 -5.87 -19.39 12.70
C VAL A 359 -5.43 -17.94 12.53
N VAL A 360 -5.24 -17.50 11.29
CA VAL A 360 -4.72 -16.16 10.96
C VAL A 360 -5.65 -15.47 9.96
N ASN A 361 -6.33 -14.42 10.40
CA ASN A 361 -7.34 -13.73 9.60
C ASN A 361 -6.78 -12.48 8.89
N HIS A 362 -6.55 -12.59 7.58
CA HIS A 362 -6.10 -11.51 6.70
C HIS A 362 -7.22 -10.69 6.06
N ALA A 363 -8.49 -11.01 6.34
CA ALA A 363 -9.59 -10.29 5.73
C ALA A 363 -9.66 -8.82 6.17
N ILE A 364 -10.02 -7.94 5.23
CA ILE A 364 -10.04 -6.49 5.45
C ILE A 364 -11.34 -5.92 4.91
N GLY A 365 -11.98 -5.08 5.70
CA GLY A 365 -13.23 -4.42 5.32
C GLY A 365 -13.12 -3.60 4.02
N GLY A 366 -14.17 -3.69 3.20
CA GLY A 366 -14.30 -2.93 1.95
C GLY A 366 -13.36 -3.37 0.83
N ARG A 367 -12.76 -4.57 0.90
CA ARG A 367 -11.95 -5.13 -0.18
C ARG A 367 -12.76 -6.06 -1.06
N SER A 368 -12.42 -6.09 -2.33
CA SER A 368 -12.88 -7.07 -3.32
C SER A 368 -11.74 -8.01 -3.68
N SER A 369 -12.01 -9.05 -4.46
CA SER A 369 -10.95 -9.91 -5.03
C SER A 369 -9.91 -9.07 -5.77
N ARG A 370 -10.35 -8.04 -6.51
CA ARG A 370 -9.51 -7.05 -7.19
C ARG A 370 -8.66 -6.24 -6.22
N THR A 371 -9.26 -5.51 -5.29
CA THR A 371 -8.49 -4.56 -4.47
C THR A 371 -7.61 -5.28 -3.45
N PHE A 372 -7.97 -6.49 -3.03
CA PHE A 372 -7.08 -7.32 -2.24
C PHE A 372 -5.80 -7.73 -3.00
N TYR A 373 -5.93 -7.96 -4.32
CA TYR A 373 -4.80 -8.22 -5.21
C TYR A 373 -3.96 -6.96 -5.42
N THR A 374 -4.58 -5.87 -5.87
CA THR A 374 -3.88 -4.65 -6.28
C THR A 374 -3.27 -3.87 -5.10
N GLU A 375 -3.78 -4.04 -3.88
CA GLU A 375 -3.17 -3.49 -2.65
C GLU A 375 -2.00 -4.36 -2.11
N GLY A 376 -1.63 -5.44 -2.82
CA GLY A 376 -0.55 -6.35 -2.42
C GLY A 376 -0.85 -7.19 -1.19
N ARG A 377 -2.12 -7.31 -0.79
CA ARG A 377 -2.50 -8.08 0.40
C ARG A 377 -2.40 -9.57 0.14
N TRP A 378 -2.73 -10.01 -1.07
CA TRP A 378 -2.51 -11.39 -1.48
C TRP A 378 -1.04 -11.78 -1.43
N ALA A 379 -0.15 -10.92 -1.94
CA ALA A 379 1.30 -11.16 -1.89
C ALA A 379 1.79 -11.42 -0.45
N ARG A 380 1.27 -10.68 0.54
CA ARG A 380 1.60 -10.88 1.96
C ARG A 380 1.09 -12.16 2.57
N VAL A 381 -0.03 -12.70 2.08
CA VAL A 381 -0.48 -14.05 2.46
C VAL A 381 0.47 -15.07 1.84
N LEU A 382 0.77 -14.90 0.55
CA LEU A 382 1.62 -15.81 -0.21
C LEU A 382 3.06 -15.92 0.34
N GLU A 383 3.62 -14.81 0.84
CA GLU A 383 4.92 -14.76 1.53
C GLU A 383 4.94 -15.62 2.80
N GLN A 384 3.78 -15.82 3.44
CA GLN A 384 3.67 -16.57 4.68
C GLN A 384 3.34 -18.04 4.47
N LEU A 385 2.74 -18.42 3.33
CA LEU A 385 2.30 -19.80 3.09
C LEU A 385 3.46 -20.80 3.06
N ARG A 386 3.28 -21.89 3.80
CA ARG A 386 4.13 -23.10 3.80
C ARG A 386 3.33 -24.31 3.30
N PRO A 387 4.00 -25.36 2.80
CA PRO A 387 3.36 -26.63 2.53
C PRO A 387 2.60 -27.16 3.76
N GLY A 388 1.37 -27.63 3.56
CA GLY A 388 0.51 -28.13 4.64
C GLY A 388 -0.38 -27.08 5.31
N ASP A 389 -0.19 -25.79 5.01
CA ASP A 389 -1.13 -24.73 5.38
C ASP A 389 -2.45 -24.84 4.58
N ALA A 390 -3.47 -24.09 4.98
CA ALA A 390 -4.70 -23.96 4.21
C ALA A 390 -5.17 -22.50 4.11
N VAL A 391 -5.92 -22.17 3.06
CA VAL A 391 -6.48 -20.83 2.84
C VAL A 391 -7.98 -20.93 2.53
N LEU A 392 -8.79 -20.21 3.30
CA LEU A 392 -10.20 -19.97 3.01
C LEU A 392 -10.34 -18.59 2.37
N ILE A 393 -10.94 -18.53 1.19
CA ILE A 393 -11.06 -17.28 0.41
C ILE A 393 -12.53 -17.00 0.15
N GLN A 394 -13.03 -15.86 0.64
CA GLN A 394 -14.41 -15.40 0.41
C GLN A 394 -14.41 -13.94 -0.09
N PHE A 395 -14.86 -13.72 -1.32
CA PHE A 395 -15.07 -12.41 -1.93
C PHE A 395 -16.36 -12.41 -2.77
N GLY A 396 -16.90 -11.22 -3.05
CA GLY A 396 -18.11 -11.03 -3.84
C GLY A 396 -18.90 -9.79 -3.44
N HIS A 397 -18.96 -9.44 -2.14
CA HIS A 397 -19.76 -8.30 -1.65
C HIS A 397 -19.31 -6.96 -2.25
N ASN A 398 -18.01 -6.78 -2.47
CA ASN A 398 -17.43 -5.54 -3.02
C ASN A 398 -17.05 -5.66 -4.51
N ASP A 399 -17.19 -6.85 -5.09
CA ASP A 399 -16.76 -7.18 -6.45
C ASP A 399 -17.81 -6.83 -7.50
N GLY A 400 -19.09 -6.89 -7.12
CA GLY A 400 -20.21 -6.55 -8.00
C GLY A 400 -20.23 -5.07 -8.39
N GLY A 401 -21.02 -4.73 -9.42
CA GLY A 401 -21.19 -3.35 -9.90
C GLY A 401 -20.38 -3.02 -11.15
N ARG A 402 -20.51 -1.77 -11.61
CA ARG A 402 -19.88 -1.32 -12.85
C ARG A 402 -18.47 -0.76 -12.57
N ILE A 403 -17.50 -1.22 -13.34
CA ILE A 403 -16.13 -0.67 -13.32
C ILE A 403 -16.16 0.80 -13.73
N GLY A 404 -15.39 1.64 -13.03
CA GLY A 404 -15.39 3.10 -13.23
C GLY A 404 -16.57 3.84 -12.60
N ASP A 405 -17.48 3.15 -11.90
CA ASP A 405 -18.52 3.82 -11.13
C ASP A 405 -17.94 4.37 -9.81
N PRO A 406 -18.05 5.69 -9.54
CA PRO A 406 -17.58 6.27 -8.28
C PRO A 406 -18.21 5.64 -7.03
N ALA A 407 -19.46 5.18 -7.12
CA ALA A 407 -20.15 4.53 -6.00
C ALA A 407 -19.47 3.22 -5.59
N MET A 408 -18.82 2.55 -6.54
CA MET A 408 -18.08 1.30 -6.29
C MET A 408 -16.71 1.52 -5.66
N LYS A 409 -16.26 2.78 -5.49
CA LYS A 409 -15.01 3.15 -4.81
C LYS A 409 -13.79 2.39 -5.35
N GLY A 410 -13.79 2.10 -6.66
CA GLY A 410 -12.72 1.35 -7.33
C GLY A 410 -12.64 -0.15 -7.01
N ARG A 411 -13.68 -0.74 -6.41
CA ARG A 411 -13.66 -2.14 -5.94
C ARG A 411 -14.18 -3.15 -6.97
N ALA A 412 -15.08 -2.76 -7.85
CA ALA A 412 -15.72 -3.66 -8.80
C ALA A 412 -14.69 -4.42 -9.67
N SER A 413 -14.90 -5.71 -9.86
CA SER A 413 -14.16 -6.56 -10.81
C SER A 413 -15.00 -6.81 -12.06
N GLY A 414 -14.39 -7.37 -13.11
CA GLY A 414 -15.15 -7.85 -14.26
C GLY A 414 -16.05 -9.03 -13.88
N ALA A 415 -17.18 -9.20 -14.54
CA ALA A 415 -18.03 -10.37 -14.34
C ALA A 415 -17.44 -11.60 -15.05
N GLY A 416 -17.70 -12.80 -14.52
CA GLY A 416 -17.30 -14.07 -15.14
C GLY A 416 -15.98 -14.66 -14.65
N THR A 417 -15.56 -15.73 -15.34
CA THR A 417 -14.34 -16.51 -15.05
C THR A 417 -13.25 -16.38 -16.10
N GLY A 418 -13.53 -15.71 -17.22
CA GLY A 418 -12.62 -15.61 -18.35
C GLY A 418 -11.47 -14.62 -18.14
N ALA A 419 -10.59 -14.56 -19.14
CA ALA A 419 -9.38 -13.73 -19.12
C ALA A 419 -9.62 -12.27 -19.56
N GLU A 420 -10.88 -11.86 -19.68
CA GLU A 420 -11.25 -10.52 -20.13
C GLU A 420 -10.66 -9.46 -19.19
N THR A 421 -10.22 -8.37 -19.81
CA THR A 421 -9.69 -7.20 -19.10
C THR A 421 -10.53 -5.98 -19.42
N PHE A 422 -10.70 -5.12 -18.43
CA PHE A 422 -11.44 -3.88 -18.50
C PHE A 422 -10.50 -2.74 -18.09
N MET A 423 -10.69 -1.55 -18.64
CA MET A 423 -9.91 -0.38 -18.29
C MET A 423 -10.72 0.52 -17.36
N ASP A 424 -10.27 0.65 -16.11
CA ASP A 424 -10.87 1.54 -15.12
C ASP A 424 -10.11 2.86 -15.11
N ARG A 425 -10.68 3.86 -15.81
CA ARG A 425 -10.16 5.22 -15.76
C ARG A 425 -10.64 5.88 -14.47
N LYS A 426 -9.71 6.09 -13.55
CA LYS A 426 -9.97 6.74 -12.27
C LYS A 426 -10.18 8.24 -12.45
N ALA A 427 -10.77 8.88 -11.44
CA ALA A 427 -10.92 10.33 -11.40
C ALA A 427 -9.57 11.07 -11.50
N ASP A 428 -8.46 10.39 -11.13
CA ASP A 428 -7.09 10.89 -11.25
C ASP A 428 -6.48 10.78 -12.65
N GLY A 429 -7.26 10.34 -13.65
CA GLY A 429 -6.80 10.13 -15.02
C GLY A 429 -5.95 8.87 -15.21
N SER A 430 -5.55 8.18 -14.13
CA SER A 430 -4.89 6.89 -14.23
C SER A 430 -5.85 5.85 -14.80
N VAL A 431 -5.28 4.91 -15.54
CA VAL A 431 -6.01 3.77 -16.09
C VAL A 431 -5.46 2.51 -15.42
N GLU A 432 -6.34 1.79 -14.72
CA GLU A 432 -6.03 0.49 -14.14
C GLU A 432 -6.61 -0.59 -15.04
N GLN A 433 -5.80 -1.57 -15.43
CA GLN A 433 -6.31 -2.80 -16.05
C GLN A 433 -6.95 -3.67 -14.97
N VAL A 434 -8.18 -4.09 -15.21
CA VAL A 434 -9.02 -4.83 -14.28
C VAL A 434 -9.37 -6.17 -14.89
N HIS A 435 -9.19 -7.26 -14.15
CA HIS A 435 -9.59 -8.60 -14.58
C HIS A 435 -10.99 -8.98 -14.10
N THR A 436 -11.51 -10.10 -14.61
CA THR A 436 -12.74 -10.72 -14.09
C THR A 436 -12.56 -11.21 -12.66
N PHE A 437 -13.67 -11.37 -11.94
CA PHE A 437 -13.70 -11.99 -10.62
C PHE A 437 -13.01 -13.35 -10.62
N GLY A 438 -13.37 -14.23 -11.56
CA GLY A 438 -12.80 -15.56 -11.60
C GLY A 438 -11.32 -15.57 -11.98
N TRP A 439 -10.82 -14.59 -12.74
CA TRP A 439 -9.38 -14.44 -12.97
C TRP A 439 -8.62 -14.19 -11.66
N TYR A 440 -9.09 -13.27 -10.80
CA TYR A 440 -8.44 -13.01 -9.51
C TYR A 440 -8.49 -14.25 -8.60
N MET A 441 -9.65 -14.91 -8.54
CA MET A 441 -9.82 -16.12 -7.74
C MET A 441 -8.94 -17.27 -8.25
N ALA A 442 -8.83 -17.46 -9.57
CA ALA A 442 -7.97 -18.47 -10.18
C ALA A 442 -6.49 -18.20 -9.89
N ARG A 443 -6.09 -16.92 -9.91
CA ARG A 443 -4.73 -16.51 -9.52
C ARG A 443 -4.44 -16.88 -8.06
N TYR A 444 -5.36 -16.61 -7.15
CA TYR A 444 -5.21 -16.99 -5.73
C TYR A 444 -5.11 -18.50 -5.53
N VAL A 445 -5.95 -19.27 -6.22
CA VAL A 445 -5.88 -20.73 -6.20
C VAL A 445 -4.52 -21.22 -6.68
N ALA A 446 -4.08 -20.77 -7.86
CA ALA A 446 -2.81 -21.20 -8.44
C ALA A 446 -1.61 -20.86 -7.54
N ASP A 447 -1.54 -19.63 -7.04
CA ASP A 447 -0.46 -19.16 -6.19
C ASP A 447 -0.36 -19.95 -4.87
N ALA A 448 -1.49 -20.15 -4.17
CA ALA A 448 -1.49 -20.89 -2.90
C ALA A 448 -1.21 -22.38 -3.08
N ARG A 449 -1.75 -23.00 -4.13
CA ARG A 449 -1.45 -24.40 -4.44
C ARG A 449 0.02 -24.61 -4.82
N ALA A 450 0.63 -23.66 -5.52
CA ALA A 450 2.07 -23.70 -5.81
C ALA A 450 2.93 -23.66 -4.54
N LYS A 451 2.41 -23.13 -3.42
CA LYS A 451 3.04 -23.20 -2.09
C LYS A 451 2.72 -24.48 -1.32
N GLY A 452 1.97 -25.41 -1.90
CA GLY A 452 1.54 -26.65 -1.24
C GLY A 452 0.43 -26.46 -0.22
N ALA A 453 -0.34 -25.36 -0.31
CA ALA A 453 -1.47 -25.11 0.58
C ALA A 453 -2.76 -25.75 0.05
N THR A 454 -3.63 -26.18 0.97
CA THR A 454 -5.02 -26.56 0.65
C THR A 454 -5.86 -25.29 0.46
N VAL A 455 -6.58 -25.17 -0.65
CA VAL A 455 -7.38 -23.96 -0.95
C VAL A 455 -8.86 -24.29 -0.95
N VAL A 456 -9.66 -23.46 -0.27
CA VAL A 456 -11.13 -23.52 -0.30
C VAL A 456 -11.67 -22.16 -0.73
N LEU A 457 -12.41 -22.14 -1.83
CA LEU A 457 -13.21 -20.99 -2.23
C LEU A 457 -14.59 -21.06 -1.57
N LEU A 458 -15.00 -19.96 -0.94
CA LEU A 458 -16.29 -19.81 -0.27
C LEU A 458 -17.12 -18.77 -1.03
N SER A 459 -18.37 -19.10 -1.37
CA SER A 459 -19.31 -18.10 -1.86
C SER A 459 -19.65 -17.07 -0.75
N PRO A 460 -20.10 -15.85 -1.08
CA PRO A 460 -20.36 -14.82 -0.07
C PRO A 460 -21.53 -15.19 0.86
N VAL A 461 -21.47 -14.79 2.13
CA VAL A 461 -22.65 -14.86 3.02
C VAL A 461 -23.79 -13.98 2.49
N PRO A 462 -25.06 -14.40 2.59
CA PRO A 462 -26.18 -13.68 1.99
C PRO A 462 -26.49 -12.37 2.72
N HIS A 463 -26.99 -11.37 1.98
CA HIS A 463 -27.49 -10.13 2.58
C HIS A 463 -28.79 -10.35 3.36
N ARG A 464 -28.99 -9.50 4.38
CA ARG A 464 -30.19 -9.48 5.24
C ARG A 464 -31.49 -9.41 4.44
N ASP A 465 -31.50 -8.63 3.38
CA ASP A 465 -32.69 -8.34 2.56
C ASP A 465 -32.94 -9.36 1.44
N ARG A 466 -32.04 -10.33 1.23
CA ARG A 466 -32.07 -11.26 0.09
C ARG A 466 -32.31 -12.71 0.48
N TRP A 467 -31.77 -13.18 1.61
CA TRP A 467 -31.76 -14.61 1.98
C TRP A 467 -33.14 -15.29 2.00
N GLN A 468 -34.22 -14.54 2.23
CA GLN A 468 -35.59 -15.09 2.23
C GLN A 468 -36.16 -15.29 0.83
N ARG A 469 -35.79 -14.45 -0.14
CA ARG A 469 -36.51 -14.31 -1.41
C ARG A 469 -35.83 -15.02 -2.56
N ASP A 470 -34.51 -14.99 -2.57
CA ASP A 470 -33.70 -15.46 -3.69
C ASP A 470 -32.37 -16.03 -3.21
N ARG A 471 -31.70 -16.74 -4.11
CA ARG A 471 -30.29 -17.07 -3.92
C ARG A 471 -29.48 -15.82 -4.22
N ASP A 472 -29.13 -15.09 -3.17
CA ASP A 472 -28.14 -14.03 -3.27
C ASP A 472 -26.85 -14.56 -3.88
N PHE A 473 -26.00 -13.70 -4.47
CA PHE A 473 -24.69 -14.09 -5.01
C PHE A 473 -24.64 -15.35 -5.90
N ALA A 474 -25.73 -15.72 -6.59
CA ALA A 474 -25.80 -16.92 -7.41
C ALA A 474 -24.66 -17.01 -8.45
N ASP A 475 -24.34 -15.88 -9.09
CA ASP A 475 -23.27 -15.78 -10.08
C ASP A 475 -21.88 -15.98 -9.44
N PHE A 476 -21.60 -15.30 -8.33
CA PHE A 476 -20.31 -15.46 -7.62
C PHE A 476 -20.12 -16.87 -7.08
N ALA A 477 -21.18 -17.52 -6.61
CA ALA A 477 -21.14 -18.92 -6.21
C ALA A 477 -20.86 -19.85 -7.40
N ALA A 478 -21.48 -19.60 -8.56
CA ALA A 478 -21.21 -20.36 -9.79
C ALA A 478 -19.76 -20.18 -10.26
N TRP A 479 -19.28 -18.94 -10.36
CA TRP A 479 -17.90 -18.63 -10.77
C TRP A 479 -16.86 -19.20 -9.80
N GLY A 480 -17.09 -19.07 -8.49
CA GLY A 480 -16.20 -19.64 -7.47
C GLY A 480 -16.11 -21.16 -7.55
N LYS A 481 -17.25 -21.83 -7.80
CA LYS A 481 -17.28 -23.28 -8.01
C LYS A 481 -16.51 -23.69 -9.26
N GLU A 482 -16.73 -23.00 -10.37
CA GLU A 482 -16.04 -23.25 -11.63
C GLU A 482 -14.52 -23.08 -11.49
N VAL A 483 -14.08 -21.96 -10.90
CA VAL A 483 -12.65 -21.68 -10.65
C VAL A 483 -12.04 -22.74 -9.74
N ALA A 484 -12.74 -23.15 -8.68
CA ALA A 484 -12.24 -24.20 -7.79
C ALA A 484 -12.06 -25.53 -8.53
N GLN A 485 -13.03 -25.92 -9.36
CA GLN A 485 -12.94 -27.14 -10.17
C GLN A 485 -11.77 -27.09 -11.15
N GLN A 486 -11.62 -26.00 -11.90
CA GLN A 486 -10.55 -25.82 -12.88
C GLN A 486 -9.16 -25.73 -12.23
N GLY A 487 -9.05 -25.01 -11.12
CA GLY A 487 -7.82 -24.82 -10.37
C GLY A 487 -7.51 -25.95 -9.38
N GLY A 488 -8.35 -26.98 -9.30
CA GLY A 488 -8.28 -28.09 -8.34
C GLY A 488 -8.22 -27.65 -6.87
N ALA A 489 -8.93 -26.59 -6.54
CA ALA A 489 -9.26 -26.21 -5.17
C ALA A 489 -10.59 -26.84 -4.74
N LEU A 490 -10.92 -26.71 -3.46
CA LEU A 490 -12.22 -27.08 -2.91
C LEU A 490 -13.17 -25.89 -3.01
N PHE A 491 -14.47 -26.17 -3.06
CA PHE A 491 -15.52 -25.16 -3.02
C PHE A 491 -16.55 -25.50 -1.96
N ALA A 492 -16.93 -24.51 -1.15
CA ALA A 492 -18.04 -24.60 -0.21
C ALA A 492 -19.03 -23.45 -0.50
N ASP A 493 -20.30 -23.81 -0.72
CA ASP A 493 -21.35 -22.84 -1.05
C ASP A 493 -21.94 -22.18 0.20
N LEU A 494 -21.15 -21.31 0.83
CA LEU A 494 -21.53 -20.65 2.06
C LEU A 494 -22.79 -19.77 1.93
N THR A 495 -23.05 -19.20 0.74
CA THR A 495 -24.32 -18.53 0.44
C THR A 495 -25.51 -19.43 0.77
N LEU A 496 -25.52 -20.68 0.28
CA LEU A 496 -26.61 -21.61 0.54
C LEU A 496 -26.59 -22.14 1.97
N VAL A 497 -25.42 -22.52 2.48
CA VAL A 497 -25.31 -23.08 3.84
C VAL A 497 -25.82 -22.09 4.89
N VAL A 498 -25.45 -20.81 4.78
CA VAL A 498 -25.93 -19.76 5.69
C VAL A 498 -27.41 -19.46 5.45
N THR A 499 -27.87 -19.41 4.20
CA THR A 499 -29.28 -19.19 3.88
C THR A 499 -30.18 -20.25 4.50
N GLU A 500 -29.81 -21.53 4.38
CA GLU A 500 -30.59 -22.62 5.01
C GLU A 500 -30.51 -22.58 6.53
N GLY A 501 -29.35 -22.20 7.09
CA GLY A 501 -29.23 -21.93 8.52
C GLY A 501 -30.19 -20.83 9.00
N TYR A 502 -30.27 -19.71 8.28
CA TYR A 502 -31.20 -18.61 8.57
C TYR A 502 -32.66 -19.05 8.44
N ARG A 503 -33.00 -19.84 7.42
CA ARG A 503 -34.36 -20.40 7.25
C ARG A 503 -34.76 -21.30 8.43
N ALA A 504 -33.82 -22.09 8.95
CA ALA A 504 -34.09 -22.97 10.08
C ALA A 504 -34.42 -22.24 11.39
N ILE A 505 -33.83 -21.06 11.63
CA ILE A 505 -34.06 -20.27 12.85
C ILE A 505 -35.14 -19.18 12.69
N GLY A 506 -35.56 -18.90 11.46
CA GLY A 506 -36.65 -17.98 11.14
C GLY A 506 -36.25 -16.50 11.16
N ALA A 507 -37.04 -15.68 10.45
CA ALA A 507 -36.72 -14.28 10.18
C ALA A 507 -36.56 -13.42 11.45
N ALA A 508 -37.39 -13.64 12.47
CA ALA A 508 -37.34 -12.87 13.71
C ALA A 508 -35.99 -13.00 14.44
N ALA A 509 -35.39 -14.19 14.43
CA ALA A 509 -34.06 -14.40 15.02
C ALA A 509 -32.97 -13.76 14.14
N VAL A 510 -33.04 -13.96 12.82
CA VAL A 510 -32.06 -13.45 11.85
C VAL A 510 -32.03 -11.92 11.82
N ASP A 511 -33.15 -11.25 12.02
CA ASP A 511 -33.19 -9.78 12.11
C ASP A 511 -32.30 -9.24 13.24
N GLY A 512 -32.15 -10.01 14.33
CA GLY A 512 -31.26 -9.69 15.44
C GLY A 512 -29.77 -9.94 15.17
N PHE A 513 -29.39 -10.47 13.99
CA PHE A 513 -28.00 -10.85 13.67
C PHE A 513 -27.22 -9.78 12.89
N PHE A 514 -27.87 -8.69 12.45
CA PHE A 514 -27.24 -7.66 11.63
C PHE A 514 -26.95 -6.39 12.45
N ALA A 515 -25.77 -5.82 12.22
CA ALA A 515 -25.33 -4.54 12.79
C ALA A 515 -25.69 -3.35 11.89
N ASP A 516 -26.02 -3.60 10.62
CA ASP A 516 -26.51 -2.60 9.70
C ASP A 516 -27.74 -3.07 8.92
N ALA A 517 -28.22 -2.22 8.01
CA ALA A 517 -29.44 -2.48 7.28
C ALA A 517 -29.36 -3.68 6.33
N ARG A 518 -28.15 -4.17 5.98
CA ARG A 518 -27.99 -5.03 4.79
C ARG A 518 -26.93 -6.12 4.86
N THR A 519 -25.69 -5.78 5.21
CA THR A 519 -24.52 -6.62 4.91
C THR A 519 -23.82 -7.13 6.15
N HIS A 520 -23.60 -6.26 7.14
CA HIS A 520 -22.70 -6.57 8.24
C HIS A 520 -23.45 -7.22 9.40
N THR A 521 -22.97 -8.39 9.83
CA THR A 521 -23.45 -9.05 11.04
C THR A 521 -22.93 -8.36 12.30
N ASN A 522 -23.69 -8.49 13.38
CA ASN A 522 -23.18 -8.25 14.73
C ASN A 522 -22.48 -9.49 15.28
N ASP A 523 -22.09 -9.47 16.55
CA ASP A 523 -21.39 -10.59 17.20
C ASP A 523 -22.15 -11.93 17.10
N ALA A 524 -23.45 -11.92 17.39
CA ALA A 524 -24.29 -13.12 17.34
C ALA A 524 -24.42 -13.67 15.91
N GLY A 525 -24.63 -12.78 14.93
CA GLY A 525 -24.67 -13.16 13.51
C GLY A 525 -23.32 -13.70 13.01
N ALA A 526 -22.21 -13.10 13.43
CA ALA A 526 -20.86 -13.54 13.07
C ALA A 526 -20.56 -14.93 13.67
N ALA A 527 -20.95 -15.16 14.92
CA ALA A 527 -20.82 -16.46 15.57
C ALA A 527 -21.68 -17.54 14.89
N PHE A 528 -22.91 -17.19 14.51
CA PHE A 528 -23.78 -18.06 13.74
C PHE A 528 -23.14 -18.44 12.40
N ASN A 529 -22.67 -17.45 11.63
CA ASN A 529 -22.04 -17.67 10.34
C ASN A 529 -20.76 -18.48 10.47
N ALA A 530 -19.94 -18.25 11.50
CA ALA A 530 -18.73 -19.05 11.76
C ALA A 530 -19.07 -20.53 11.95
N ARG A 531 -20.16 -20.85 12.67
CA ARG A 531 -20.65 -22.22 12.82
C ARG A 531 -21.05 -22.83 11.47
N GLN A 532 -21.76 -22.07 10.63
CA GLN A 532 -22.13 -22.51 9.28
C GLN A 532 -20.90 -22.76 8.40
N VAL A 533 -19.87 -21.94 8.50
CA VAL A 533 -18.58 -22.18 7.82
C VAL A 533 -17.98 -23.52 8.26
N VAL A 534 -17.94 -23.80 9.57
CA VAL A 534 -17.39 -25.07 10.08
C VAL A 534 -18.18 -26.27 9.56
N LEU A 535 -19.51 -26.20 9.54
CA LEU A 535 -20.35 -27.25 8.95
C LEU A 535 -20.04 -27.44 7.46
N ALA A 536 -19.85 -26.36 6.71
CA ALA A 536 -19.46 -26.42 5.31
C ALA A 536 -18.07 -27.09 5.13
N LEU A 537 -17.10 -26.77 6.00
CA LEU A 537 -15.76 -27.37 5.97
C LEU A 537 -15.79 -28.87 6.30
N GLN A 538 -16.64 -29.31 7.23
CA GLN A 538 -16.83 -30.73 7.57
C GLN A 538 -17.45 -31.52 6.42
N ALA A 539 -18.27 -30.88 5.60
CA ALA A 539 -18.92 -31.50 4.45
C ALA A 539 -18.01 -31.58 3.20
N LEU A 540 -16.80 -31.00 3.23
CA LEU A 540 -15.89 -31.03 2.09
C LEU A 540 -15.39 -32.46 1.78
N PRO A 541 -15.27 -32.84 0.50
CA PRO A 541 -14.70 -34.12 0.10
C PRO A 541 -13.29 -34.35 0.68
N GLY A 542 -13.04 -35.56 1.19
CA GLY A 542 -11.75 -35.91 1.80
C GLY A 542 -11.50 -35.33 3.19
N LYS A 543 -12.46 -34.56 3.74
CA LYS A 543 -12.44 -34.02 5.12
C LYS A 543 -11.10 -33.41 5.55
N PRO A 544 -10.49 -32.51 4.76
CA PRO A 544 -9.11 -32.04 5.00
C PRO A 544 -8.91 -31.31 6.34
N PHE A 545 -9.99 -30.82 6.96
CA PHE A 545 -9.97 -30.08 8.22
C PHE A 545 -10.32 -30.92 9.45
N GLU A 546 -10.75 -32.19 9.31
CA GLU A 546 -11.22 -33.02 10.43
C GLU A 546 -10.16 -33.16 11.53
N ARG A 547 -8.88 -33.28 11.15
CA ARG A 547 -7.77 -33.36 12.10
C ARG A 547 -7.53 -32.08 12.92
N TRP A 548 -8.01 -30.93 12.46
CA TRP A 548 -7.81 -29.63 13.11
C TRP A 548 -9.01 -29.17 13.94
N LEU A 549 -10.19 -29.74 13.69
CA LEU A 549 -11.41 -29.36 14.41
C LEU A 549 -11.43 -29.97 15.82
N ASN A 550 -12.05 -29.26 16.76
CA ASN A 550 -12.35 -29.78 18.08
C ASN A 550 -13.39 -30.92 17.98
N ALA A 551 -13.31 -31.90 18.90
CA ALA A 551 -14.11 -33.13 18.85
C ALA A 551 -15.63 -32.92 19.00
N ASN A 552 -16.08 -31.70 19.34
CA ASN A 552 -17.47 -31.26 19.34
C ASN A 552 -17.53 -29.74 19.04
N PRO A 553 -17.82 -29.33 17.79
CA PRO A 553 -18.00 -27.93 17.41
C PRO A 553 -19.35 -27.34 17.84
#